data_AF-A0A2T3IHU8-F1
#
_entry.id   AF-A0A2T3IHU8-F1
#
_cell.length_a   1.000
_cell.length_b   1.000
_cell.length_c   1.000
_cell.angle_alpha   90.00
_cell.angle_beta   90.00
_cell.angle_gamma   90.00
#
_symmetry.space_group_name_H-M   'P 1'
#
loop_
_entity.id
_entity.type
_entity.pdbx_description
1 polymer ?
#
loop_
_entity_poly.entity_id
_entity_poly.type
_entity_poly.pdbx_seq_one_letter_code
_entity_poly.pdbx_strand_id
1 'polypeptide(L)'
;MKTIRVFHRHFNPDTTAKGIAIIAKILGHTLRILSQKAKPPEWDESLAKENLLWFDGKTASLDDYNLEQKQAILAAIMPAPKVKNQAKLKTRRRQLKAKIKKAMEVERQKGHEDAAELLRELWTTSDNCPIPAGKVAQLDMKTLARHQQKMGTVRKFVDVHNKLTGARPNQNATYLQEGIIKIPHRWNVDNKTITPQDWLDFTEKFLTHYFPTYPIHAMAVHADERLKNEETGTHCHYFLSGQDSVFGNWDLLKTQIEVVNQYVREQNKLRAESEEKEEELLPENCVLTQAQMVLHGERLQAMFRDFINEHLLHKRGFHAEIAPETERQSEEGKKMNRQVKMPKSKRSHNYATRKCELEEKRLEKLKLATKEVASKLADLETAKAQLDHDIAKKKEEVADQELALKSLSFECCRLSTMKAKLKGELRELLGEMIREAYIGVAYQQRGLVHQAEDYFQRLAEQLDSELSLDLQPVVHSIIHAVGDEPCDTSPEDCEVGYD
;
A
#
# COMPACT_ATOMS: atom_id res chain seq x y z
N MET A 1 17.71 15.62 -4.53
CA MET A 1 17.76 14.13 -4.50
C MET A 1 17.15 13.67 -3.19
N LYS A 2 16.37 12.59 -3.16
CA LYS A 2 15.71 12.11 -1.92
C LYS A 2 16.65 11.21 -1.13
N THR A 3 16.97 11.58 0.11
CA THR A 3 17.77 10.74 1.01
C THR A 3 16.96 9.55 1.52
N ILE A 4 17.53 8.34 1.47
CA ILE A 4 16.94 7.07 1.89
C ILE A 4 17.93 6.24 2.73
N ARG A 5 17.45 5.15 3.33
CA ARG A 5 18.30 4.14 3.99
C ARG A 5 18.21 2.83 3.22
N VAL A 6 19.36 2.28 2.87
CA VAL A 6 19.47 0.92 2.30
C VAL A 6 19.94 -0.01 3.41
N PHE A 7 19.31 -1.17 3.51
CA PHE A 7 19.78 -2.26 4.36
C PHE A 7 20.69 -3.16 3.53
N HIS A 8 21.95 -3.28 3.93
CA HIS A 8 22.87 -4.28 3.42
C HIS A 8 23.43 -5.07 4.60
N ARG A 9 23.43 -6.38 4.51
CA ARG A 9 24.01 -7.27 5.51
C ARG A 9 24.57 -8.48 4.82
N HIS A 10 25.66 -9.03 5.36
CA HIS A 10 26.10 -10.38 5.02
C HIS A 10 26.08 -11.34 6.22
N PHE A 11 26.07 -12.62 5.92
CA PHE A 11 26.20 -13.73 6.85
C PHE A 11 27.13 -14.78 6.23
N ASN A 12 28.06 -15.31 7.03
CA ASN A 12 29.20 -16.08 6.53
C ASN A 12 29.19 -17.51 7.10
N PRO A 13 28.23 -18.38 6.70
CA PRO A 13 28.19 -19.75 7.18
C PRO A 13 29.43 -20.55 6.79
N ASP A 14 29.81 -21.44 7.68
CA ASP A 14 30.94 -22.35 7.53
C ASP A 14 30.47 -23.79 7.20
N THR A 15 31.41 -24.75 7.23
CA THR A 15 31.12 -26.16 6.96
C THR A 15 30.91 -27.03 8.21
N THR A 16 30.70 -26.43 9.38
CA THR A 16 30.23 -27.17 10.57
C THR A 16 28.84 -27.74 10.32
N ALA A 17 28.41 -28.70 11.13
CA ALA A 17 27.04 -29.22 11.04
C ALA A 17 25.98 -28.11 11.18
N LYS A 18 26.25 -27.12 12.04
CA LYS A 18 25.40 -25.94 12.21
C LYS A 18 25.43 -25.04 10.98
N GLY A 19 26.62 -24.75 10.45
CA GLY A 19 26.79 -23.96 9.22
C GLY A 19 26.08 -24.57 8.03
N ILE A 20 26.23 -25.87 7.81
CA ILE A 20 25.54 -26.63 6.75
C ILE A 20 24.02 -26.56 6.91
N ALA A 21 23.51 -26.73 8.13
CA ALA A 21 22.08 -26.60 8.39
C ALA A 21 21.57 -25.18 8.10
N ILE A 22 22.39 -24.15 8.36
CA ILE A 22 22.05 -22.77 8.01
C ILE A 22 22.05 -22.58 6.50
N ILE A 23 23.08 -23.06 5.78
CA ILE A 23 23.15 -22.98 4.30
C ILE A 23 21.93 -23.64 3.66
N ALA A 24 21.58 -24.85 4.09
CA ALA A 24 20.41 -25.55 3.59
C ALA A 24 19.11 -24.76 3.84
N LYS A 25 18.99 -24.14 5.02
CA LYS A 25 17.82 -23.34 5.38
C LYS A 25 17.71 -22.06 4.54
N ILE A 26 18.79 -21.30 4.38
CA ILE A 26 18.77 -20.03 3.64
C ILE A 26 18.56 -20.26 2.14
N LEU A 27 19.24 -21.26 1.55
CA LEU A 27 19.05 -21.63 0.15
C LEU A 27 17.65 -22.20 -0.08
N GLY A 28 17.16 -23.05 0.84
CA GLY A 28 15.81 -23.58 0.78
C GLY A 28 14.74 -22.48 0.81
N HIS A 29 14.89 -21.49 1.70
CA HIS A 29 14.02 -20.31 1.74
C HIS A 29 14.09 -19.53 0.42
N THR A 30 15.31 -19.23 -0.05
CA THR A 30 15.56 -18.44 -1.25
C THR A 30 14.98 -19.11 -2.50
N LEU A 31 15.13 -20.42 -2.63
CA LEU A 31 14.61 -21.20 -3.76
C LEU A 31 13.13 -21.57 -3.60
N ARG A 32 12.46 -21.11 -2.53
CA ARG A 32 11.06 -21.42 -2.20
C ARG A 32 10.80 -22.94 -2.08
N ILE A 33 11.78 -23.68 -1.58
CA ILE A 33 11.67 -25.12 -1.30
C ILE A 33 10.97 -25.30 0.06
N LEU A 34 9.67 -25.55 0.01
CA LEU A 34 8.86 -25.77 1.21
C LEU A 34 9.23 -27.09 1.91
N SER A 35 9.52 -27.04 3.21
CA SER A 35 9.62 -28.26 4.02
C SER A 35 8.21 -28.72 4.44
N GLN A 36 7.94 -30.02 4.42
CA GLN A 36 6.64 -30.59 4.85
C GLN A 36 6.22 -30.25 6.30
N LYS A 37 7.14 -29.74 7.13
CA LYS A 37 6.89 -29.31 8.52
C LYS A 37 6.84 -27.77 8.68
N ALA A 38 6.74 -27.02 7.58
CA ALA A 38 6.92 -25.58 7.62
C ALA A 38 5.73 -24.84 8.27
N LYS A 39 6.06 -23.72 8.93
CA LYS A 39 5.11 -22.65 9.24
C LYS A 39 4.43 -22.17 7.95
N PRO A 40 3.24 -21.53 8.04
CA PRO A 40 2.63 -20.90 6.87
C PRO A 40 3.66 -20.02 6.13
N PRO A 41 3.67 -20.03 4.78
CA PRO A 41 4.62 -19.28 3.99
C PRO A 41 4.58 -17.79 4.37
N GLU A 42 5.75 -17.17 4.45
CA GLU A 42 5.90 -15.75 4.79
C GLU A 42 5.94 -14.87 3.53
N TRP A 43 5.26 -15.31 2.47
CA TRP A 43 5.17 -14.67 1.16
C TRP A 43 3.79 -14.89 0.52
N ASP A 44 3.47 -14.10 -0.49
CA ASP A 44 2.25 -14.19 -1.29
C ASP A 44 2.53 -14.96 -2.59
N GLU A 45 2.00 -16.18 -2.71
CA GLU A 45 2.19 -17.01 -3.92
C GLU A 45 1.65 -16.36 -5.20
N SER A 46 0.69 -15.42 -5.09
CA SER A 46 0.20 -14.70 -6.28
C SER A 46 1.23 -13.76 -6.90
N LEU A 47 2.30 -13.44 -6.17
CA LEU A 47 3.42 -12.60 -6.61
C LEU A 47 4.66 -13.42 -7.02
N ALA A 48 4.60 -14.76 -6.99
CA ALA A 48 5.76 -15.63 -7.20
C ALA A 48 6.46 -15.39 -8.56
N LYS A 49 5.70 -15.01 -9.59
CA LYS A 49 6.19 -14.69 -10.94
C LYS A 49 7.11 -13.46 -11.00
N GLU A 50 7.09 -12.62 -9.98
CA GLU A 50 7.95 -11.43 -9.91
C GLU A 50 9.34 -11.76 -9.31
N ASN A 51 9.51 -12.96 -8.77
CA ASN A 51 10.80 -13.41 -8.24
C ASN A 51 11.74 -13.79 -9.38
N LEU A 52 12.98 -13.30 -9.30
CA LEU A 52 14.03 -13.66 -10.25
C LEU A 52 15.09 -14.51 -9.58
N LEU A 53 15.69 -15.41 -10.35
CA LEU A 53 16.84 -16.20 -9.98
C LEU A 53 17.92 -16.01 -11.05
N TRP A 54 19.11 -15.62 -10.60
CA TRP A 54 20.34 -15.71 -11.38
C TRP A 54 21.12 -16.94 -10.91
N PHE A 55 21.42 -17.85 -11.83
CA PHE A 55 22.22 -19.04 -11.59
C PHE A 55 22.97 -19.42 -12.87
N ASP A 56 24.27 -19.74 -12.75
CA ASP A 56 25.12 -20.15 -13.87
C ASP A 56 25.10 -19.15 -15.06
N GLY A 57 25.20 -17.86 -14.74
CA GLY A 57 25.22 -16.78 -15.74
C GLY A 57 23.89 -16.51 -16.44
N LYS A 58 22.79 -17.10 -15.96
CA LYS A 58 21.45 -16.93 -16.55
C LYS A 58 20.47 -16.40 -15.52
N THR A 59 19.66 -15.43 -15.94
CA THR A 59 18.52 -14.93 -15.17
C THR A 59 17.23 -15.51 -15.73
N ALA A 60 16.37 -16.03 -14.85
CA ALA A 60 15.02 -16.48 -15.19
C ALA A 60 14.07 -16.27 -14.02
N SER A 61 12.76 -16.41 -14.25
CA SER A 61 11.78 -16.39 -13.17
C SER A 61 11.99 -17.59 -12.26
N LEU A 62 11.88 -17.40 -10.94
CA LEU A 62 11.99 -18.51 -10.00
C LEU A 62 10.85 -19.55 -10.19
N ASP A 63 9.72 -19.14 -10.74
CA ASP A 63 8.59 -20.02 -11.07
C ASP A 63 8.84 -20.89 -12.31
N ASP A 64 9.82 -20.55 -13.15
CA ASP A 64 10.20 -21.36 -14.31
C ASP A 64 10.94 -22.65 -13.88
N TYR A 65 11.40 -22.71 -12.62
CA TYR A 65 12.07 -23.86 -12.05
C TYR A 65 11.10 -24.72 -11.24
N ASN A 66 10.98 -25.98 -11.64
CA ASN A 66 10.29 -26.99 -10.85
C ASN A 66 11.08 -27.38 -9.58
N LEU A 67 10.46 -28.18 -8.71
CA LEU A 67 11.08 -28.58 -7.44
C LEU A 67 12.39 -29.35 -7.62
N GLU A 68 12.49 -30.23 -8.61
CA GLU A 68 13.71 -31.01 -8.86
C GLU A 68 14.87 -30.12 -9.31
N GLN A 69 14.59 -29.15 -10.20
CA GLN A 69 15.58 -28.17 -10.64
C GLN A 69 16.04 -27.28 -9.48
N LYS A 70 15.10 -26.82 -8.64
CA LYS A 70 15.42 -26.07 -7.41
C LYS A 70 16.29 -26.89 -6.45
N GLN A 71 15.99 -28.18 -6.28
CA GLN A 71 16.80 -29.09 -5.46
C GLN A 71 18.20 -29.33 -6.07
N ALA A 72 18.31 -29.41 -7.40
CA ALA A 72 19.59 -29.55 -8.08
C ALA A 72 20.48 -28.32 -7.87
N ILE A 73 19.91 -27.12 -7.95
CA ILE A 73 20.60 -25.85 -7.64
C ILE A 73 21.08 -25.84 -6.19
N LEU A 74 20.20 -26.20 -5.24
CA LEU A 74 20.57 -26.32 -3.83
C LEU A 74 21.74 -27.29 -3.65
N ALA A 75 21.67 -28.48 -4.26
CA ALA A 75 22.71 -29.50 -4.16
C ALA A 75 24.05 -29.03 -4.76
N ALA A 76 24.02 -28.25 -5.84
CA ALA A 76 25.21 -27.71 -6.49
C ALA A 76 25.97 -26.70 -5.61
N ILE A 77 25.26 -25.94 -4.77
CA ILE A 77 25.87 -24.93 -3.88
C ILE A 77 26.31 -25.56 -2.54
N MET A 78 25.64 -26.63 -2.10
CA MET A 78 25.89 -27.25 -0.80
C MET A 78 27.31 -27.83 -0.66
N PRO A 79 27.93 -27.75 0.54
CA PRO A 79 29.27 -28.30 0.77
C PRO A 79 29.34 -29.81 0.51
N ALA A 80 30.27 -30.21 -0.36
CA ALA A 80 30.57 -31.62 -0.64
C ALA A 80 30.77 -32.43 0.65
N PRO A 81 30.41 -33.73 0.70
CA PRO A 81 30.55 -34.55 1.90
C PRO A 81 31.96 -34.55 2.50
N LYS A 82 32.05 -34.74 3.82
CA LYS A 82 33.35 -34.82 4.51
C LYS A 82 34.16 -36.00 3.97
N VAL A 83 35.39 -35.73 3.52
CA VAL A 83 36.33 -36.77 3.08
C VAL A 83 36.66 -37.70 4.24
N LYS A 84 36.46 -39.01 4.06
CA LYS A 84 36.82 -40.03 5.06
C LYS A 84 38.32 -40.00 5.34
N ASN A 85 38.73 -40.15 6.60
CA ASN A 85 40.13 -40.13 7.02
C ASN A 85 40.92 -38.86 6.61
N GLN A 86 40.25 -37.71 6.49
CA GLN A 86 40.85 -36.44 6.03
C GLN A 86 42.15 -36.08 6.77
N ALA A 87 42.21 -36.24 8.09
CA ALA A 87 43.43 -35.96 8.87
C ALA A 87 44.62 -36.83 8.44
N LYS A 88 44.40 -38.15 8.25
CA LYS A 88 45.43 -39.08 7.76
C LYS A 88 45.87 -38.72 6.35
N LEU A 89 44.93 -38.35 5.49
CA LEU A 89 45.21 -37.90 4.12
C LEU A 89 46.01 -36.58 4.13
N LYS A 90 45.68 -35.59 4.98
CA LYS A 90 46.43 -34.33 5.12
C LYS A 90 47.88 -34.60 5.54
N THR A 91 48.09 -35.46 6.53
CA THR A 91 49.44 -35.88 6.95
C THR A 91 50.19 -36.57 5.81
N ARG A 92 49.53 -37.49 5.10
CA ARG A 92 50.11 -38.19 3.94
C ARG A 92 50.47 -37.23 2.82
N ARG A 93 49.62 -36.24 2.52
CA ARG A 93 49.89 -35.16 1.55
C ARG A 93 51.14 -34.39 1.94
N ARG A 94 51.24 -33.93 3.19
CA ARG A 94 52.42 -33.19 3.69
C ARG A 94 53.71 -34.00 3.53
N GLN A 95 53.69 -35.27 3.90
CA GLN A 95 54.83 -36.17 3.75
C GLN A 95 55.22 -36.37 2.28
N LEU A 96 54.25 -36.56 1.39
CA LEU A 96 54.49 -36.71 -0.05
C LEU A 96 54.98 -35.40 -0.68
N LYS A 97 54.42 -34.25 -0.32
CA LYS A 97 54.85 -32.91 -0.76
C LYS A 97 56.30 -32.63 -0.38
N ALA A 98 56.72 -33.03 0.83
CA ALA A 98 58.13 -32.96 1.23
C ALA A 98 59.04 -33.89 0.40
N LYS A 99 58.56 -35.07 -0.01
CA LYS A 99 59.29 -35.96 -0.92
C LYS A 99 59.40 -35.39 -2.34
N ILE A 100 58.37 -34.72 -2.84
CA ILE A 100 58.42 -34.00 -4.13
C ILE A 100 59.47 -32.90 -4.08
N LYS A 101 59.50 -32.09 -3.02
CA LYS A 101 60.54 -31.06 -2.82
C LYS A 101 61.96 -31.65 -2.85
N LYS A 102 62.19 -32.75 -2.12
CA LYS A 102 63.48 -33.46 -2.15
C LYS A 102 63.80 -34.03 -3.54
N ALA A 103 62.79 -34.56 -4.24
CA ALA A 103 62.99 -35.09 -5.58
C ALA A 103 63.41 -33.99 -6.58
N MET A 104 62.80 -32.80 -6.48
CA MET A 104 63.16 -31.60 -7.24
C MET A 104 64.63 -31.23 -6.99
N GLU A 105 65.04 -31.10 -5.73
CA GLU A 105 66.43 -30.77 -5.36
C GLU A 105 67.44 -31.77 -5.93
N VAL A 106 67.12 -33.08 -5.90
CA VAL A 106 67.97 -34.14 -6.46
C VAL A 106 68.05 -34.07 -7.98
N GLU A 107 66.97 -33.75 -8.69
CA GLU A 107 67.01 -33.65 -10.16
C GLU A 107 67.82 -32.43 -10.61
N ARG A 108 67.75 -31.30 -9.89
CA ARG A 108 68.64 -30.15 -10.14
C ARG A 108 70.11 -30.52 -10.01
N GLN A 109 70.47 -31.21 -8.93
CA GLN A 109 71.85 -31.68 -8.71
C GLN A 109 72.35 -32.63 -9.80
N LYS A 110 71.44 -33.30 -10.52
CA LYS A 110 71.76 -34.21 -11.63
C LYS A 110 71.68 -33.55 -13.01
N GLY A 111 71.40 -32.24 -13.08
CA GLY A 111 71.27 -31.50 -14.34
C GLY A 111 69.97 -31.75 -15.11
N HIS A 112 68.96 -32.39 -14.50
CA HIS A 112 67.66 -32.63 -15.13
C HIS A 112 66.69 -31.46 -14.86
N GLU A 113 67.00 -30.28 -15.39
CA GLU A 113 66.28 -29.06 -15.01
C GLU A 113 64.81 -29.03 -15.43
N ASP A 114 64.48 -29.54 -16.62
CA ASP A 114 63.09 -29.66 -17.07
C ASP A 114 62.22 -30.47 -16.10
N ALA A 115 62.77 -31.56 -15.56
CA ALA A 115 62.07 -32.42 -14.62
C ALA A 115 61.95 -31.76 -13.24
N ALA A 116 62.99 -31.03 -12.82
CA ALA A 116 62.98 -30.26 -11.59
C ALA A 116 61.94 -29.13 -11.64
N GLU A 117 61.77 -28.47 -12.78
CA GLU A 117 60.80 -27.40 -12.96
C GLU A 117 59.36 -27.91 -12.88
N LEU A 118 59.04 -29.00 -13.58
CA LEU A 118 57.74 -29.66 -13.47
C LEU A 118 57.45 -30.14 -12.03
N LEU A 119 58.45 -30.66 -11.31
CA LEU A 119 58.31 -31.01 -9.89
C LEU A 119 58.10 -29.78 -8.99
N ARG A 120 58.73 -28.64 -9.33
CA ARG A 120 58.53 -27.36 -8.65
C ARG A 120 57.08 -26.92 -8.78
N GLU A 121 56.53 -26.93 -9.99
CA GLU A 121 55.13 -26.59 -10.22
C GLU A 121 54.15 -27.46 -9.40
N LEU A 122 54.38 -28.78 -9.36
CA LEU A 122 53.59 -29.70 -8.54
C LEU A 122 53.73 -29.40 -7.04
N TRP A 123 54.93 -29.05 -6.59
CA TRP A 123 55.20 -28.69 -5.20
C TRP A 123 54.60 -27.34 -4.80
N THR A 124 54.60 -26.35 -5.69
CA THR A 124 54.04 -25.01 -5.43
C THR A 124 52.53 -24.92 -5.64
N THR A 125 51.92 -25.95 -6.22
CA THR A 125 50.46 -26.00 -6.39
C THR A 125 49.76 -25.82 -5.04
N SER A 126 48.78 -24.91 -5.01
CA SER A 126 47.94 -24.66 -3.84
C SER A 126 47.27 -25.95 -3.38
N ASP A 127 47.18 -26.13 -2.06
CA ASP A 127 46.56 -27.28 -1.41
C ASP A 127 45.08 -27.47 -1.77
N ASN A 128 44.45 -26.45 -2.38
CA ASN A 128 43.04 -26.42 -2.76
C ASN A 128 42.81 -26.39 -4.28
N CYS A 129 43.86 -26.41 -5.11
CA CYS A 129 43.77 -26.45 -6.57
C CYS A 129 44.05 -27.87 -7.08
N PRO A 130 43.21 -28.46 -7.96
CA PRO A 130 43.44 -29.81 -8.46
C PRO A 130 44.63 -29.82 -9.42
N ILE A 131 45.44 -30.89 -9.36
CA ILE A 131 46.54 -31.10 -10.29
C ILE A 131 46.01 -31.87 -11.51
N PRO A 132 46.08 -31.30 -12.74
CA PRO A 132 45.62 -31.99 -13.94
C PRO A 132 46.46 -33.22 -14.27
N ALA A 133 45.83 -34.25 -14.83
CA ALA A 133 46.52 -35.46 -15.27
C ALA A 133 47.62 -35.17 -16.33
N GLY A 134 47.40 -34.15 -17.17
CA GLY A 134 48.37 -33.72 -18.18
C GLY A 134 49.73 -33.32 -17.59
N LYS A 135 49.77 -32.68 -16.41
CA LYS A 135 51.04 -32.32 -15.74
C LYS A 135 51.83 -33.55 -15.30
N VAL A 136 51.13 -34.60 -14.87
CA VAL A 136 51.76 -35.87 -14.50
C VAL A 136 52.31 -36.57 -15.73
N ALA A 137 51.57 -36.57 -16.83
CA ALA A 137 52.01 -37.16 -18.10
C ALA A 137 53.27 -36.46 -18.65
N GLN A 138 53.30 -35.13 -18.63
CA GLN A 138 54.47 -34.34 -19.05
C GLN A 138 55.73 -34.71 -18.26
N LEU A 139 55.60 -34.89 -16.94
CA LEU A 139 56.73 -35.28 -16.10
C LEU A 139 57.18 -36.74 -16.36
N ASP A 140 56.26 -37.64 -16.68
CA ASP A 140 56.57 -39.05 -17.00
C ASP A 140 57.44 -39.18 -18.25
N MET A 141 57.33 -38.24 -19.19
CA MET A 141 58.13 -38.17 -20.42
C MET A 141 59.54 -37.59 -20.21
N LYS A 142 59.85 -37.05 -19.02
CA LYS A 142 61.17 -36.46 -18.73
C LYS A 142 62.13 -37.49 -18.12
N THR A 143 63.42 -37.24 -18.32
CA THR A 143 64.48 -38.03 -17.69
C THR A 143 64.51 -37.77 -16.18
N LEU A 144 64.36 -38.83 -15.39
CA LEU A 144 64.34 -38.80 -13.93
C LEU A 144 65.28 -39.86 -13.36
N ALA A 145 66.05 -39.50 -12.33
CA ALA A 145 66.81 -40.47 -11.57
C ALA A 145 65.89 -41.36 -10.73
N ARG A 146 65.98 -42.69 -10.90
CA ARG A 146 65.05 -43.67 -10.30
C ARG A 146 63.60 -43.37 -10.70
N HIS A 147 63.40 -43.18 -12.01
CA HIS A 147 62.13 -42.78 -12.64
C HIS A 147 60.89 -43.44 -12.03
N GLN A 148 60.82 -44.78 -12.00
CA GLN A 148 59.67 -45.52 -11.48
C GLN A 148 59.33 -45.19 -10.01
N GLN A 149 60.34 -45.01 -9.15
CA GLN A 149 60.12 -44.67 -7.74
C GLN A 149 59.61 -43.24 -7.57
N LYS A 150 60.17 -42.30 -8.33
CA LYS A 150 59.74 -40.90 -8.31
C LYS A 150 58.35 -40.73 -8.87
N MET A 151 58.05 -41.33 -10.02
CA MET A 151 56.71 -41.31 -10.62
C MET A 151 55.68 -42.02 -9.74
N GLY A 152 56.03 -43.12 -9.08
CA GLY A 152 55.16 -43.74 -8.06
C GLY A 152 54.86 -42.80 -6.88
N THR A 153 55.80 -41.94 -6.50
CA THR A 153 55.60 -40.91 -5.46
C THR A 153 54.72 -39.76 -5.98
N VAL A 154 54.98 -39.27 -7.20
CA VAL A 154 54.18 -38.23 -7.86
C VAL A 154 52.73 -38.65 -8.01
N ARG A 155 52.47 -39.85 -8.57
CA ARG A 155 51.11 -40.37 -8.74
C ARG A 155 50.38 -40.49 -7.41
N LYS A 156 51.03 -40.98 -6.36
CA LYS A 156 50.47 -41.03 -4.99
C LYS A 156 50.21 -39.63 -4.41
N PHE A 157 51.10 -38.67 -4.68
CA PHE A 157 50.93 -37.29 -4.26
C PHE A 157 49.70 -36.68 -4.92
N VAL A 158 49.60 -36.75 -6.25
CA VAL A 158 48.49 -36.21 -7.03
C VAL A 158 47.16 -36.85 -6.65
N ASP A 159 47.12 -38.18 -6.48
CA ASP A 159 45.92 -38.88 -6.02
C ASP A 159 45.45 -38.38 -4.64
N VAL A 160 46.35 -38.30 -3.67
CA VAL A 160 46.02 -37.81 -2.31
C VAL A 160 45.70 -36.32 -2.31
N HIS A 161 46.39 -35.53 -3.14
CA HIS A 161 46.16 -34.10 -3.30
C HIS A 161 44.78 -33.83 -3.86
N ASN A 162 44.46 -34.42 -5.03
CA ASN A 162 43.18 -34.26 -5.71
C ASN A 162 42.00 -34.80 -4.89
N LYS A 163 42.20 -35.88 -4.11
CA LYS A 163 41.20 -36.36 -3.14
C LYS A 163 40.91 -35.38 -2.00
N LEU A 164 41.86 -34.51 -1.68
CA LEU A 164 41.71 -33.45 -0.68
C LEU A 164 41.34 -32.10 -1.30
N THR A 165 41.53 -31.92 -2.59
CA THR A 165 41.03 -30.77 -3.35
C THR A 165 39.51 -30.79 -3.35
N GLY A 166 38.87 -29.67 -3.00
CA GLY A 166 37.42 -29.61 -2.80
C GLY A 166 36.94 -30.29 -1.52
N ALA A 167 37.84 -30.83 -0.68
CA ALA A 167 37.48 -31.18 0.68
C ALA A 167 37.06 -29.92 1.42
N ARG A 168 36.00 -30.04 2.24
CA ARG A 168 35.48 -28.94 3.06
C ARG A 168 36.63 -28.13 3.69
N PRO A 169 36.56 -26.79 3.66
CA PRO A 169 37.54 -25.96 4.31
C PRO A 169 37.61 -26.27 5.81
N ASN A 170 38.59 -25.69 6.51
CA ASN A 170 38.60 -25.76 7.96
C ASN A 170 37.23 -25.31 8.50
N GLN A 171 36.78 -25.94 9.58
CA GLN A 171 35.42 -25.75 10.11
C GLN A 171 35.06 -24.29 10.39
N ASN A 172 36.03 -23.40 10.54
CA ASN A 172 35.82 -21.99 10.88
C ASN A 172 36.00 -21.03 9.69
N ALA A 173 36.31 -21.53 8.49
CA ALA A 173 36.40 -20.67 7.32
C ALA A 173 35.01 -20.47 6.70
N THR A 174 34.75 -19.27 6.20
CA THR A 174 33.54 -18.96 5.44
C THR A 174 33.48 -19.85 4.22
N TYR A 175 32.41 -20.63 4.09
CA TYR A 175 32.17 -21.47 2.92
C TYR A 175 31.36 -20.72 1.87
N LEU A 176 30.30 -20.07 2.33
CA LEU A 176 29.40 -19.28 1.51
C LEU A 176 29.16 -17.98 2.25
N GLN A 177 29.12 -16.86 1.55
CA GLN A 177 28.62 -15.60 2.08
C GLN A 177 27.25 -15.33 1.47
N GLU A 178 26.22 -15.32 2.30
CA GLU A 178 24.92 -14.76 1.93
C GLU A 178 24.96 -13.26 2.18
N GLY A 179 24.60 -12.45 1.19
CA GLY A 179 24.28 -11.05 1.41
C GLY A 179 22.85 -10.73 1.07
N ILE A 180 22.28 -9.76 1.79
CA ILE A 180 20.91 -9.29 1.64
C ILE A 180 20.96 -7.79 1.42
N ILE A 181 20.30 -7.32 0.35
CA ILE A 181 20.16 -5.91 0.00
C ILE A 181 18.68 -5.57 -0.07
N LYS A 182 18.23 -4.57 0.68
CA LYS A 182 16.81 -4.15 0.74
C LYS A 182 16.67 -2.65 0.94
N ILE A 183 15.68 -2.05 0.28
CA ILE A 183 15.15 -0.73 0.69
C ILE A 183 13.89 -0.95 1.54
N PRO A 184 13.87 -0.53 2.82
CA PRO A 184 12.69 -0.64 3.66
C PRO A 184 11.47 0.11 3.09
N HIS A 185 10.27 -0.46 3.25
CA HIS A 185 9.00 0.09 2.74
C HIS A 185 8.78 1.59 3.05
N ARG A 186 9.24 2.08 4.21
CA ARG A 186 9.07 3.49 4.63
C ARG A 186 9.65 4.51 3.65
N TRP A 187 10.61 4.10 2.80
CA TRP A 187 11.22 5.00 1.82
C TRP A 187 10.43 5.11 0.52
N ASN A 188 9.38 4.30 0.35
CA ASN A 188 8.47 4.31 -0.79
C ASN A 188 9.20 4.25 -2.15
N VAL A 189 10.20 3.37 -2.25
CA VAL A 189 10.90 3.06 -3.50
C VAL A 189 10.25 1.80 -4.05
N ASP A 190 9.54 1.94 -5.17
CA ASP A 190 8.74 0.87 -5.76
C ASP A 190 9.51 0.07 -6.82
N ASN A 191 8.92 -1.06 -7.22
CA ASN A 191 9.46 -1.98 -8.22
C ASN A 191 9.51 -1.39 -9.64
N LYS A 192 8.88 -0.24 -9.88
CA LYS A 192 9.00 0.50 -11.15
C LYS A 192 10.22 1.40 -11.15
N THR A 193 10.57 1.94 -9.98
CA THR A 193 11.71 2.83 -9.81
C THR A 193 13.00 2.08 -9.61
N ILE A 194 12.99 0.90 -8.99
CA ILE A 194 14.11 -0.04 -8.97
C ILE A 194 13.54 -1.43 -9.23
N THR A 195 13.74 -1.92 -10.44
CA THR A 195 13.19 -3.19 -10.91
C THR A 195 13.94 -4.38 -10.29
N PRO A 196 13.33 -5.58 -10.28
CA PRO A 196 14.04 -6.80 -9.92
C PRO A 196 15.33 -7.03 -10.72
N GLN A 197 15.35 -6.68 -12.01
CA GLN A 197 16.55 -6.79 -12.83
C GLN A 197 17.63 -5.79 -12.39
N ASP A 198 17.26 -4.54 -12.07
CA ASP A 198 18.20 -3.54 -11.57
C ASP A 198 18.94 -4.04 -10.31
N TRP A 199 18.25 -4.78 -9.43
CA TRP A 199 18.86 -5.40 -8.26
C TRP A 199 19.92 -6.45 -8.61
N LEU A 200 19.64 -7.33 -9.58
CA LEU A 200 20.59 -8.35 -10.02
C LEU A 200 21.80 -7.70 -10.68
N ASP A 201 21.58 -6.79 -11.63
CA ASP A 201 22.65 -6.11 -12.37
C ASP A 201 23.57 -5.31 -11.43
N PHE A 202 22.97 -4.58 -10.49
CA PHE A 202 23.72 -3.86 -9.47
C PHE A 202 24.55 -4.81 -8.60
N THR A 203 23.93 -5.91 -8.13
CA THR A 203 24.59 -6.84 -7.21
C THR A 203 25.74 -7.57 -7.90
N GLU A 204 25.53 -8.04 -9.14
CA GLU A 204 26.59 -8.62 -9.96
C GLU A 204 27.74 -7.63 -10.16
N LYS A 205 27.43 -6.39 -10.52
CA LYS A 205 28.44 -5.35 -10.72
C LYS A 205 29.22 -5.05 -9.45
N PHE A 206 28.56 -4.95 -8.29
CA PHE A 206 29.23 -4.73 -7.00
C PHE A 206 30.17 -5.88 -6.65
N LEU A 207 29.68 -7.13 -6.76
CA LEU A 207 30.45 -8.30 -6.39
C LEU A 207 31.63 -8.54 -7.35
N THR A 208 31.44 -8.36 -8.65
CA THR A 208 32.50 -8.53 -9.64
C THR A 208 33.54 -7.41 -9.58
N HIS A 209 33.14 -6.18 -9.20
CA HIS A 209 34.08 -5.08 -9.02
C HIS A 209 35.02 -5.30 -7.82
N TYR A 210 34.47 -5.64 -6.66
CA TYR A 210 35.25 -5.75 -5.42
C TYR A 210 35.79 -7.16 -5.14
N PHE A 211 35.15 -8.20 -5.66
CA PHE A 211 35.50 -9.61 -5.43
C PHE A 211 35.58 -10.40 -6.74
N PRO A 212 36.33 -9.93 -7.77
CA PRO A 212 36.33 -10.51 -9.11
C PRO A 212 36.75 -11.98 -9.17
N THR A 213 37.58 -12.42 -8.22
CA THR A 213 38.08 -13.79 -8.16
C THR A 213 37.16 -14.73 -7.39
N TYR A 214 36.12 -14.25 -6.70
CA TYR A 214 35.21 -15.07 -5.90
C TYR A 214 33.93 -15.35 -6.69
N PRO A 215 33.67 -16.63 -7.06
CA PRO A 215 32.48 -16.96 -7.83
C PRO A 215 31.18 -16.58 -7.11
N ILE A 216 30.25 -15.99 -7.85
CA ILE A 216 28.87 -15.82 -7.41
C ILE A 216 28.15 -17.15 -7.71
N HIS A 217 27.68 -17.84 -6.67
CA HIS A 217 26.98 -19.12 -6.85
C HIS A 217 25.53 -18.92 -7.30
N ALA A 218 24.85 -17.92 -6.75
CA ALA A 218 23.48 -17.56 -7.13
C ALA A 218 23.15 -16.16 -6.63
N MET A 219 22.15 -15.52 -7.26
CA MET A 219 21.45 -14.36 -6.72
C MET A 219 19.96 -14.56 -6.89
N ALA A 220 19.15 -14.07 -5.97
CA ALA A 220 17.70 -14.17 -6.07
C ALA A 220 17.05 -12.87 -5.63
N VAL A 221 16.06 -12.43 -6.38
CA VAL A 221 15.23 -11.28 -6.03
C VAL A 221 13.88 -11.78 -5.58
N HIS A 222 13.45 -11.31 -4.42
CA HIS A 222 12.17 -11.65 -3.82
C HIS A 222 11.27 -10.41 -3.81
N ALA A 223 10.22 -10.48 -4.60
CA ALA A 223 9.15 -9.48 -4.69
C ALA A 223 7.82 -9.98 -4.08
N ASP A 224 7.79 -11.23 -3.61
CA ASP A 224 6.62 -11.90 -3.03
C ASP A 224 6.51 -11.78 -1.50
N GLU A 225 7.53 -11.26 -0.80
CA GLU A 225 7.50 -11.03 0.66
C GLU A 225 6.82 -9.70 1.04
N ARG A 226 5.93 -9.21 0.18
CA ARG A 226 5.11 -7.98 0.32
C ARG A 226 3.63 -8.33 0.18
N LEU A 227 2.75 -7.44 0.64
CA LEU A 227 1.32 -7.60 0.36
C LEU A 227 1.02 -7.25 -1.11
N LYS A 228 0.00 -7.88 -1.70
CA LYS A 228 -0.40 -7.67 -3.11
C LYS A 228 -0.62 -6.21 -3.53
N ASN A 229 -1.00 -5.35 -2.59
CA ASN A 229 -1.24 -3.92 -2.82
C ASN A 229 -0.03 -3.02 -2.52
N GLU A 230 1.13 -3.57 -2.18
CA GLU A 230 2.34 -2.83 -1.81
C GLU A 230 3.43 -3.01 -2.84
N GLU A 231 3.72 -2.02 -3.70
CA GLU A 231 4.76 -2.13 -4.74
C GLU A 231 6.21 -1.97 -4.24
N THR A 232 6.42 -2.06 -2.92
CA THR A 232 7.70 -1.80 -2.25
C THR A 232 8.17 -3.03 -1.48
N GLY A 233 9.43 -3.07 -1.08
CA GLY A 233 9.95 -4.12 -0.18
C GLY A 233 10.65 -5.30 -0.85
N THR A 234 10.79 -5.25 -2.17
CA THR A 234 11.66 -6.13 -2.95
C THR A 234 13.09 -6.07 -2.42
N HIS A 235 13.75 -7.22 -2.43
CA HIS A 235 15.10 -7.36 -1.92
C HIS A 235 15.85 -8.44 -2.67
N CYS A 236 17.18 -8.32 -2.68
CA CYS A 236 18.09 -9.25 -3.34
C CYS A 236 18.88 -10.04 -2.30
N HIS A 237 18.96 -11.34 -2.50
CA HIS A 237 19.93 -12.24 -1.87
C HIS A 237 21.05 -12.53 -2.87
N TYR A 238 22.29 -12.60 -2.41
CA TYR A 238 23.42 -13.11 -3.19
C TYR A 238 24.19 -14.14 -2.38
N PHE A 239 24.79 -15.09 -3.09
CA PHE A 239 25.57 -16.19 -2.51
C PHE A 239 26.97 -16.19 -3.12
N LEU A 240 27.90 -15.50 -2.46
CA LEU A 240 29.29 -15.40 -2.89
C LEU A 240 30.10 -16.57 -2.31
N SER A 241 30.96 -17.18 -3.11
CA SER A 241 31.86 -18.23 -2.63
C SER A 241 32.81 -17.69 -1.57
N GLY A 242 33.07 -18.49 -0.54
CA GLY A 242 34.17 -18.24 0.38
C GLY A 242 35.54 -18.59 -0.21
N GLN A 243 35.56 -19.26 -1.38
CA GLN A 243 36.76 -19.73 -2.06
C GLN A 243 37.10 -18.85 -3.27
N ASP A 244 38.35 -18.43 -3.37
CA ASP A 244 38.85 -17.75 -4.57
C ASP A 244 39.03 -18.76 -5.73
N SER A 245 38.72 -18.34 -6.95
CA SER A 245 38.80 -19.19 -8.15
C SER A 245 40.21 -19.33 -8.75
N VAL A 246 41.13 -18.44 -8.40
CA VAL A 246 42.50 -18.40 -8.94
C VAL A 246 43.41 -19.37 -8.18
N PHE A 247 43.44 -19.29 -6.85
CA PHE A 247 44.31 -20.08 -5.99
C PHE A 247 43.56 -21.13 -5.16
N GLY A 248 42.24 -21.08 -5.12
CA GLY A 248 41.41 -21.98 -4.32
C GLY A 248 41.44 -21.67 -2.82
N ASN A 249 41.89 -20.51 -2.39
CA ASN A 249 42.01 -20.15 -0.98
C ASN A 249 40.67 -19.80 -0.36
N TRP A 250 40.48 -20.17 0.91
CA TRP A 250 39.27 -19.89 1.68
C TRP A 250 39.47 -18.68 2.59
N ASP A 251 39.64 -17.52 1.98
CA ASP A 251 40.15 -16.30 2.61
C ASP A 251 39.32 -15.05 2.29
N LEU A 252 38.02 -15.21 1.97
CA LEU A 252 37.11 -14.10 1.66
C LEU A 252 37.18 -12.94 2.68
N LEU A 253 37.26 -13.23 3.99
CA LEU A 253 37.39 -12.18 5.02
C LEU A 253 38.68 -11.37 4.87
N LYS A 254 39.78 -12.04 4.52
CA LYS A 254 41.07 -11.39 4.28
C LYS A 254 40.95 -10.41 3.10
N THR A 255 40.37 -10.87 2.00
CA THR A 255 40.14 -10.05 0.82
C THR A 255 39.18 -8.89 1.11
N GLN A 256 38.14 -9.09 1.93
CA GLN A 256 37.26 -8.01 2.36
C GLN A 256 38.01 -6.91 3.11
N ILE A 257 38.93 -7.27 4.00
CA ILE A 257 39.78 -6.31 4.72
C ILE A 257 40.69 -5.56 3.75
N GLU A 258 41.30 -6.26 2.79
CA GLU A 258 42.17 -5.67 1.77
C GLU A 258 41.40 -4.67 0.89
N VAL A 259 40.20 -5.04 0.43
CA VAL A 259 39.31 -4.18 -0.35
C VAL A 259 38.86 -2.96 0.45
N VAL A 260 38.45 -3.14 1.71
CA VAL A 260 38.09 -2.03 2.60
C VAL A 260 39.28 -1.09 2.82
N ASN A 261 40.49 -1.63 3.01
CA ASN A 261 41.69 -0.82 3.13
C ASN A 261 42.00 -0.05 1.84
N GLN A 262 41.78 -0.65 0.67
CA GLN A 262 41.92 0.07 -0.60
C GLN A 262 40.93 1.25 -0.67
N TYR A 263 39.66 1.01 -0.37
CA TYR A 263 38.65 2.06 -0.30
C TYR A 263 39.05 3.19 0.66
N VAL A 264 39.53 2.88 1.87
CA VAL A 264 39.99 3.89 2.85
C VAL A 264 41.19 4.69 2.31
N ARG A 265 42.13 4.04 1.61
CA ARG A 265 43.25 4.77 0.99
C ARG A 265 42.77 5.77 -0.05
N GLU A 266 41.76 5.43 -0.85
CA GLU A 266 41.17 6.33 -1.83
C GLU A 266 40.45 7.49 -1.15
N GLN A 267 39.70 7.23 -0.08
CA GLN A 267 39.06 8.28 0.72
C GLN A 267 40.09 9.20 1.40
N ASN A 268 41.18 8.66 1.95
CA ASN A 268 42.23 9.48 2.56
C ASN A 268 42.91 10.42 1.56
N LYS A 269 43.05 10.01 0.29
CA LYS A 269 43.57 10.92 -0.76
C LYS A 269 42.67 12.13 -0.95
N LEU A 270 41.35 11.91 -0.98
CA LEU A 270 40.37 13.00 -1.10
C LEU A 270 40.38 13.91 0.14
N ARG A 271 40.58 13.33 1.33
CA ARG A 271 40.65 14.08 2.60
C ARG A 271 41.91 14.91 2.77
N ALA A 272 43.03 14.43 2.21
CA ALA A 272 44.28 15.19 2.18
C ALA A 272 44.11 16.52 1.41
N GLU A 273 43.21 16.57 0.42
CA GLU A 273 42.86 17.78 -0.31
C GLU A 273 41.96 18.73 0.50
N SER A 274 41.27 18.24 1.55
CA SER A 274 40.31 18.98 2.36
C SER A 274 40.76 19.24 3.81
N GLU A 275 42.04 19.04 4.13
CA GLU A 275 42.62 19.15 5.49
C GLU A 275 41.94 18.27 6.55
N GLU A 276 41.20 17.23 6.13
CA GLU A 276 40.56 16.30 7.04
C GLU A 276 41.56 15.25 7.56
N LYS A 277 41.34 14.78 8.79
CA LYS A 277 42.21 13.77 9.39
C LYS A 277 42.11 12.44 8.63
N GLU A 278 43.28 11.91 8.25
CA GLU A 278 43.38 10.58 7.66
C GLU A 278 42.86 9.49 8.59
N GLU A 279 42.15 8.53 8.00
CA GLU A 279 41.70 7.32 8.68
C GLU A 279 42.78 6.24 8.69
N GLU A 280 42.99 5.61 9.83
CA GLU A 280 43.96 4.50 9.97
C GLU A 280 43.48 3.23 9.25
N LEU A 281 44.38 2.52 8.58
CA LEU A 281 44.08 1.26 7.91
C LEU A 281 43.89 0.11 8.91
N LEU A 282 43.10 -0.89 8.53
CA LEU A 282 43.01 -2.16 9.26
C LEU A 282 44.32 -2.94 9.11
N PRO A 283 44.70 -3.77 10.11
CA PRO A 283 46.00 -4.45 10.10
C PRO A 283 46.15 -5.44 8.95
N GLU A 284 47.33 -5.44 8.31
CA GLU A 284 47.63 -6.26 7.13
C GLU A 284 47.66 -7.77 7.42
N ASN A 285 47.90 -8.15 8.68
CA ASN A 285 47.81 -9.55 9.10
C ASN A 285 46.36 -10.09 9.10
N CYS A 286 45.37 -9.22 8.88
CA CYS A 286 43.94 -9.53 8.80
C CYS A 286 43.36 -10.19 10.07
N VAL A 287 44.03 -9.99 11.20
CA VAL A 287 43.55 -10.41 12.53
C VAL A 287 43.01 -9.17 13.23
N LEU A 288 41.69 -9.05 13.26
CA LEU A 288 41.00 -7.88 13.80
C LEU A 288 40.65 -8.06 15.28
N THR A 289 40.90 -7.03 16.08
CA THR A 289 40.29 -6.86 17.41
C THR A 289 38.78 -6.61 17.29
N GLN A 290 38.05 -6.69 18.40
CA GLN A 290 36.61 -6.42 18.40
C GLN A 290 36.27 -5.00 17.89
N ALA A 291 37.05 -3.99 18.28
CA ALA A 291 36.85 -2.61 17.80
C ALA A 291 37.12 -2.50 16.29
N GLN A 292 38.19 -3.13 15.80
CA GLN A 292 38.50 -3.16 14.37
C GLN A 292 37.47 -3.95 13.54
N MET A 293 36.84 -4.98 14.11
CA MET A 293 35.73 -5.69 13.45
C MET A 293 34.51 -4.79 13.25
N VAL A 294 34.18 -3.94 14.23
CA VAL A 294 33.11 -2.94 14.11
C VAL A 294 33.46 -1.94 13.02
N LEU A 295 34.68 -1.38 13.07
CA LEU A 295 35.17 -0.41 12.10
C LEU A 295 35.21 -0.98 10.68
N HIS A 296 35.63 -2.24 10.50
CA HIS A 296 35.56 -2.96 9.23
C HIS A 296 34.13 -3.01 8.70
N GLY A 297 33.17 -3.34 9.56
CA GLY A 297 31.74 -3.36 9.19
C GLY A 297 31.22 -1.99 8.76
N GLU A 298 31.57 -0.93 9.49
CA GLU A 298 31.18 0.45 9.16
C GLU A 298 31.75 0.91 7.82
N ARG A 299 33.04 0.66 7.58
CA ARG A 299 33.70 1.03 6.32
C ARG A 299 33.19 0.23 5.13
N LEU A 300 32.92 -1.06 5.30
CA LEU A 300 32.30 -1.87 4.26
C LEU A 300 30.90 -1.37 3.89
N GLN A 301 30.11 -0.93 4.90
CA GLN A 301 28.80 -0.32 4.67
C GLN A 301 28.91 1.04 3.96
N ALA A 302 29.92 1.85 4.27
CA ALA A 302 30.18 3.11 3.57
C ALA A 302 30.53 2.84 2.10
N MET A 303 31.51 1.97 1.85
CA MET A 303 31.91 1.54 0.51
C MET A 303 30.72 1.02 -0.32
N PHE A 304 29.87 0.18 0.27
CA PHE A 304 28.65 -0.30 -0.40
C PHE A 304 27.69 0.84 -0.75
N ARG A 305 27.51 1.81 0.15
CA ARG A 305 26.59 2.94 -0.04
C ARG A 305 27.07 3.89 -1.13
N ASP A 306 28.36 4.17 -1.17
CA ASP A 306 28.93 5.03 -2.21
C ASP A 306 28.78 4.35 -3.57
N PHE A 307 29.05 3.04 -3.64
CA PHE A 307 28.89 2.27 -4.87
C PHE A 307 27.43 2.19 -5.35
N ILE A 308 26.46 1.93 -4.45
CA ILE A 308 25.03 1.90 -4.83
C ILE A 308 24.50 3.28 -5.20
N ASN A 309 25.01 4.34 -4.57
CA ASN A 309 24.69 5.71 -4.92
C ASN A 309 25.09 6.01 -6.36
N GLU A 310 26.35 5.79 -6.68
CA GLU A 310 26.92 6.08 -7.99
C GLU A 310 26.28 5.24 -9.11
N HIS A 311 26.10 3.94 -8.87
CA HIS A 311 25.76 3.00 -9.93
C HIS A 311 24.28 2.66 -10.06
N LEU A 312 23.45 2.99 -9.07
CA LEU A 312 22.01 2.69 -9.10
C LEU A 312 21.13 3.88 -8.70
N LEU A 313 21.36 4.46 -7.52
CA LEU A 313 20.39 5.36 -6.89
C LEU A 313 20.38 6.78 -7.43
N HIS A 314 21.55 7.37 -7.71
CA HIS A 314 21.64 8.76 -8.18
C HIS A 314 20.87 8.96 -9.49
N LYS A 315 21.00 8.01 -10.42
CA LYS A 315 20.27 8.00 -11.70
C LYS A 315 18.75 7.91 -11.54
N ARG A 316 18.28 7.45 -10.38
CA ARG A 316 16.86 7.30 -10.02
C ARG A 316 16.40 8.38 -9.02
N GLY A 317 17.22 9.39 -8.75
CA GLY A 317 16.88 10.52 -7.88
C GLY A 317 16.96 10.23 -6.37
N PHE A 318 17.64 9.16 -5.95
CA PHE A 318 17.82 8.78 -4.56
C PHE A 318 19.27 8.86 -4.10
N HIS A 319 19.46 9.05 -2.79
CA HIS A 319 20.77 8.98 -2.13
C HIS A 319 20.69 8.16 -0.85
N ALA A 320 21.44 7.07 -0.77
CA ALA A 320 21.55 6.24 0.42
C ALA A 320 22.60 6.79 1.38
N GLU A 321 22.18 7.04 2.61
CA GLU A 321 23.06 7.47 3.69
C GLU A 321 22.95 6.53 4.89
N ILE A 322 23.98 6.57 5.74
CA ILE A 322 23.93 5.97 7.06
C ILE A 322 22.98 6.78 7.94
N ALA A 323 22.12 6.10 8.70
CA ALA A 323 21.24 6.78 9.64
C ALA A 323 22.07 7.57 10.67
N PRO A 324 21.81 8.87 10.87
CA PRO A 324 22.52 9.69 11.85
C PRO A 324 22.25 9.18 13.27
N GLU A 325 23.14 9.52 14.20
CA GLU A 325 23.04 9.04 15.58
C GLU A 325 21.72 9.44 16.24
N THR A 326 21.19 10.63 15.92
CA THR A 326 19.87 11.09 16.37
C THR A 326 18.74 10.16 15.93
N GLU A 327 18.76 9.65 14.70
CA GLU A 327 17.78 8.67 14.19
C GLU A 327 17.97 7.31 14.88
N ARG A 328 19.23 6.88 15.08
CA ARG A 328 19.55 5.60 15.73
C ARG A 328 19.13 5.55 17.20
N GLN A 329 19.29 6.66 17.91
CA GLN A 329 18.94 6.80 19.33
C GLN A 329 17.47 7.17 19.58
N SER A 330 16.69 7.43 18.52
CA SER A 330 15.26 7.70 18.63
C SER A 330 14.49 6.55 19.29
N GLU A 331 13.31 6.83 19.85
CA GLU A 331 12.43 5.79 20.38
C GLU A 331 12.03 4.77 19.31
N GLU A 332 11.89 5.20 18.05
CA GLU A 332 11.69 4.30 16.92
C GLU A 332 12.90 3.38 16.70
N GLY A 333 14.11 3.93 16.75
CA GLY A 333 15.37 3.17 16.69
C GLY A 333 15.46 2.12 17.80
N LYS A 334 15.17 2.53 19.05
CA LYS A 334 15.12 1.62 20.20
C LYS A 334 14.05 0.53 20.03
N LYS A 335 12.87 0.88 19.49
CA LYS A 335 11.79 -0.07 19.19
C LYS A 335 12.24 -1.09 18.13
N MET A 336 12.85 -0.65 17.03
CA MET A 336 13.41 -1.55 16.01
C MET A 336 14.45 -2.50 16.62
N ASN A 337 15.37 -2.00 17.45
CA ASN A 337 16.37 -2.82 18.11
C ASN A 337 15.76 -3.87 19.06
N ARG A 338 14.68 -3.53 19.78
CA ARG A 338 13.91 -4.50 20.58
C ARG A 338 13.24 -5.56 19.69
N GLN A 339 12.63 -5.15 18.58
CA GLN A 339 11.97 -6.05 17.62
C GLN A 339 12.95 -7.04 16.99
N VAL A 340 14.16 -6.60 16.62
CA VAL A 340 15.18 -7.50 16.04
C VAL A 340 15.56 -8.64 17.00
N LYS A 341 15.54 -8.42 18.31
CA LYS A 341 15.83 -9.45 19.33
C LYS A 341 14.67 -10.44 19.53
N MET A 342 13.46 -10.11 19.09
CA MET A 342 12.30 -11.01 19.21
C MET A 342 12.34 -12.13 18.16
N PRO A 343 11.66 -13.28 18.38
CA PRO A 343 11.43 -14.29 17.36
C PRO A 343 10.69 -13.72 16.14
N LYS A 344 11.03 -14.12 14.91
CA LYS A 344 10.45 -13.55 13.65
C LYS A 344 8.92 -13.52 13.65
N SER A 345 8.27 -14.54 14.20
CA SER A 345 6.80 -14.64 14.31
C SER A 345 6.16 -13.67 15.30
N LYS A 346 6.95 -13.06 16.19
CA LYS A 346 6.50 -12.04 17.16
C LYS A 346 6.94 -10.63 16.76
N ARG A 347 7.70 -10.49 15.66
CA ARG A 347 8.17 -9.17 15.21
C ARG A 347 7.01 -8.42 14.56
N SER A 348 6.83 -7.15 14.91
CA SER A 348 5.99 -6.24 14.15
C SER A 348 6.52 -6.13 12.71
N HIS A 349 5.64 -5.96 11.74
CA HIS A 349 6.00 -5.77 10.33
C HIS A 349 6.73 -6.94 9.62
N ASN A 350 6.69 -8.17 10.16
CA ASN A 350 6.88 -9.38 9.34
C ASN A 350 5.60 -9.60 8.50
N TYR A 351 5.66 -10.30 7.36
CA TYR A 351 4.53 -10.51 6.44
C TYR A 351 3.23 -10.89 7.18
N ALA A 352 3.26 -11.92 8.04
CA ALA A 352 2.09 -12.36 8.79
C ALA A 352 1.56 -11.30 9.77
N THR A 353 2.43 -10.67 10.57
CA THR A 353 2.03 -9.62 11.51
C THR A 353 1.57 -8.36 10.80
N ARG A 354 2.21 -7.98 9.68
CA ARG A 354 1.81 -6.84 8.85
C ARG A 354 0.44 -7.04 8.24
N LYS A 355 0.13 -8.26 7.78
CA LYS A 355 -1.21 -8.63 7.33
C LYS A 355 -2.23 -8.44 8.45
N CYS A 356 -1.96 -8.95 9.65
CA CYS A 356 -2.85 -8.74 10.80
C CYS A 356 -3.01 -7.25 11.17
N GLU A 357 -1.90 -6.50 11.26
CA GLU A 357 -1.90 -5.06 11.56
C GLU A 357 -2.76 -4.26 10.55
N LEU A 358 -2.73 -4.65 9.27
CA LEU A 358 -3.49 -3.98 8.23
C LEU A 358 -4.99 -4.33 8.30
N GLU A 359 -5.33 -5.59 8.57
CA GLU A 359 -6.71 -6.03 8.78
C GLU A 359 -7.32 -5.41 10.05
N GLU A 360 -6.55 -5.28 11.13
CA GLU A 360 -6.96 -4.57 12.34
C GLU A 360 -7.28 -3.10 12.03
N LYS A 361 -6.39 -2.40 11.31
CA LYS A 361 -6.67 -1.02 10.85
C LYS A 361 -7.91 -0.93 9.96
N ARG A 362 -8.13 -1.92 9.09
CA ARG A 362 -9.32 -1.97 8.23
C ARG A 362 -10.58 -2.17 9.07
N LEU A 363 -10.52 -3.05 10.07
CA LEU A 363 -11.61 -3.29 11.02
C LEU A 363 -11.92 -2.04 11.84
N GLU A 364 -10.91 -1.29 12.30
CA GLU A 364 -11.11 -0.02 13.01
C GLU A 364 -11.80 1.03 12.12
N LYS A 365 -11.36 1.17 10.87
CA LYS A 365 -12.03 2.06 9.90
C LYS A 365 -13.48 1.66 9.65
N LEU A 366 -13.74 0.36 9.50
CA LEU A 366 -15.10 -0.18 9.36
C LEU A 366 -15.95 0.13 10.59
N LYS A 367 -15.41 -0.07 11.80
CA LYS A 367 -16.11 0.26 13.05
C LYS A 367 -16.45 1.75 13.14
N LEU A 368 -15.54 2.64 12.72
CA LEU A 368 -15.79 4.07 12.69
C LEU A 368 -16.90 4.41 11.68
N ALA A 369 -16.83 3.87 10.48
CA ALA A 369 -17.87 4.04 9.46
C ALA A 369 -19.24 3.50 9.92
N THR A 370 -19.27 2.34 10.60
CA THR A 370 -20.51 1.80 11.18
C THR A 370 -21.08 2.73 12.25
N LYS A 371 -20.24 3.34 13.10
CA LYS A 371 -20.69 4.35 14.08
C LYS A 371 -21.28 5.59 13.40
N GLU A 372 -20.65 6.08 12.33
CA GLU A 372 -21.17 7.22 11.56
C GLU A 372 -22.52 6.90 10.91
N VAL A 373 -22.66 5.70 10.34
CA VAL A 373 -23.94 5.24 9.76
C VAL A 373 -25.00 5.12 10.85
N ALA A 374 -24.67 4.56 12.02
CA ALA A 374 -25.60 4.45 13.14
C ALA A 374 -26.07 5.83 13.65
N SER A 375 -25.16 6.81 13.74
CA SER A 375 -25.52 8.19 14.09
C SER A 375 -26.50 8.80 13.10
N LYS A 376 -26.20 8.69 11.79
CA LYS A 376 -27.10 9.20 10.73
C LYS A 376 -28.46 8.52 10.75
N LEU A 377 -28.51 7.24 11.09
CA LEU A 377 -29.77 6.49 11.19
C LEU A 377 -30.62 7.00 12.36
N ALA A 378 -30.00 7.27 13.52
CA ALA A 378 -30.68 7.89 14.65
C ALA A 378 -31.19 9.32 14.34
N ASP A 379 -30.40 10.12 13.60
CA ASP A 379 -30.83 11.45 13.15
C ASP A 379 -32.04 11.35 12.21
N LEU A 380 -32.04 10.38 11.28
CA LEU A 380 -33.17 10.13 10.38
C LEU A 380 -34.40 9.62 11.12
N GLU A 381 -34.24 8.77 12.13
CA GLU A 381 -35.35 8.31 12.99
C GLU A 381 -35.97 9.48 13.75
N THR A 382 -35.15 10.40 14.27
CA THR A 382 -35.61 11.61 14.95
C THR A 382 -36.34 12.54 13.99
N ALA A 383 -35.79 12.76 12.80
CA ALA A 383 -36.43 13.57 11.75
C ALA A 383 -37.76 12.96 11.30
N LYS A 384 -37.83 11.63 11.18
CA LYS A 384 -39.07 10.92 10.87
C LYS A 384 -40.12 11.11 11.98
N ALA A 385 -39.73 10.95 13.24
CA ALA A 385 -40.64 11.16 14.37
C ALA A 385 -41.18 12.60 14.39
N GLN A 386 -40.35 13.59 14.06
CA GLN A 386 -40.76 14.99 13.95
C GLN A 386 -41.76 15.19 12.80
N LEU A 387 -41.50 14.62 11.62
CA LEU A 387 -42.41 14.64 10.49
C LEU A 387 -43.74 13.97 10.80
N ASP A 388 -43.72 12.81 11.47
CA ASP A 388 -44.94 12.09 11.88
C ASP A 388 -45.77 12.95 12.86
N HIS A 389 -45.12 13.67 13.78
CA HIS A 389 -45.79 14.63 14.66
C HIS A 389 -46.40 15.80 13.85
N ASP A 390 -45.65 16.40 12.94
CA ASP A 390 -46.14 17.53 12.13
C ASP A 390 -47.34 17.12 11.25
N ILE A 391 -47.30 15.91 10.69
CA ILE A 391 -48.42 15.31 9.94
C ILE A 391 -49.65 15.15 10.84
N ALA A 392 -49.48 14.66 12.08
CA ALA A 392 -50.59 14.51 13.02
C ALA A 392 -51.23 15.86 13.36
N LYS A 393 -50.41 16.89 13.62
CA LYS A 393 -50.89 18.25 13.90
C LYS A 393 -51.63 18.85 12.70
N LYS A 394 -51.10 18.68 11.49
CA LYS A 394 -51.77 19.15 10.27
C LYS A 394 -53.10 18.47 10.02
N LYS A 395 -53.23 17.18 10.36
CA LYS A 395 -54.52 16.47 10.27
C LYS A 395 -55.56 17.05 11.23
N GLU A 396 -55.15 17.42 12.45
CA GLU A 396 -56.02 18.09 13.42
C GLU A 396 -56.46 19.46 12.92
N GLU A 397 -55.53 20.29 12.42
CA GLU A 397 -55.85 21.59 11.82
C GLU A 397 -56.82 21.48 10.64
N VAL A 398 -56.68 20.46 9.78
CA VAL A 398 -57.60 20.19 8.68
C VAL A 398 -58.99 19.81 9.21
N ALA A 399 -59.08 18.96 10.24
CA ALA A 399 -60.34 18.58 10.85
C ALA A 399 -61.09 19.79 11.45
N ASP A 400 -60.36 20.70 12.12
CA ASP A 400 -60.93 21.94 12.66
C ASP A 400 -61.45 22.86 11.54
N GLN A 401 -60.70 23.00 10.45
CA GLN A 401 -61.12 23.78 9.28
C GLN A 401 -62.36 23.18 8.61
N GLU A 402 -62.46 21.86 8.49
CA GLU A 402 -63.66 21.19 7.98
C GLU A 402 -64.89 21.45 8.87
N LEU A 403 -64.70 21.48 10.19
CA LEU A 403 -65.77 21.80 11.15
C LEU A 403 -66.24 23.26 10.98
N ALA A 404 -65.29 24.20 10.87
CA ALA A 404 -65.59 25.61 10.64
C ALA A 404 -66.32 25.84 9.31
N LEU A 405 -65.90 25.15 8.23
CA LEU A 405 -66.57 25.18 6.93
C LEU A 405 -68.03 24.70 7.02
N LYS A 406 -68.29 23.61 7.76
CA LYS A 406 -69.66 23.13 7.99
C LYS A 406 -70.51 24.15 8.75
N SER A 407 -69.96 24.79 9.78
CA SER A 407 -70.66 25.84 10.53
C SER A 407 -70.99 27.04 9.65
N LEU A 408 -70.03 27.51 8.85
CA LEU A 408 -70.24 28.63 7.94
C LEU A 408 -71.27 28.30 6.85
N SER A 409 -71.24 27.07 6.32
CA SER A 409 -72.24 26.59 5.36
C SER A 409 -73.65 26.59 5.96
N PHE A 410 -73.80 26.22 7.23
CA PHE A 410 -75.09 26.27 7.93
C PHE A 410 -75.58 27.71 8.05
N GLU A 411 -74.67 28.63 8.39
CA GLU A 411 -74.96 30.05 8.53
C GLU A 411 -75.40 30.69 7.20
N CYS A 412 -74.73 30.36 6.10
CA CYS A 412 -75.13 30.76 4.75
C CYS A 412 -76.54 30.26 4.39
N CYS A 413 -76.86 29.01 4.74
CA CYS A 413 -78.20 28.45 4.51
C CYS A 413 -79.28 29.21 5.32
N ARG A 414 -78.98 29.53 6.58
CA ARG A 414 -79.85 30.33 7.47
C ARG A 414 -80.11 31.72 6.89
N LEU A 415 -79.06 32.43 6.48
CA LEU A 415 -79.16 33.77 5.89
C LEU A 415 -79.92 33.74 4.56
N SER A 416 -79.72 32.72 3.71
CA SER A 416 -80.48 32.54 2.48
C SER A 416 -81.98 32.37 2.76
N THR A 417 -82.32 31.63 3.82
CA THR A 417 -83.71 31.44 4.25
C THR A 417 -84.32 32.75 4.77
N MET A 418 -83.57 33.54 5.55
CA MET A 418 -84.03 34.87 6.00
C MET A 418 -84.24 35.84 4.83
N LYS A 419 -83.32 35.85 3.86
CA LYS A 419 -83.45 36.66 2.64
C LYS A 419 -84.72 36.31 1.86
N ALA A 420 -85.06 35.03 1.76
CA ALA A 420 -86.28 34.58 1.10
C ALA A 420 -87.55 35.04 1.84
N LYS A 421 -87.56 35.01 3.18
CA LYS A 421 -88.68 35.51 4.01
C LYS A 421 -88.90 37.01 3.84
N LEU A 422 -87.84 37.82 3.99
CA LEU A 422 -87.90 39.27 3.80
C LEU A 422 -88.41 39.65 2.40
N LYS A 423 -87.98 38.93 1.36
CA LYS A 423 -88.48 39.14 -0.01
C LYS A 423 -89.97 38.80 -0.16
N GLY A 424 -90.46 37.81 0.59
CA GLY A 424 -91.88 37.45 0.64
C GLY A 424 -92.73 38.50 1.35
N GLU A 425 -92.31 38.91 2.54
CA GLU A 425 -93.00 39.93 3.36
C GLU A 425 -93.09 41.28 2.64
N LEU A 426 -92.01 41.72 2.00
CA LEU A 426 -91.99 42.96 1.21
C LEU A 426 -92.96 42.90 0.01
N ARG A 427 -93.12 41.71 -0.60
CA ARG A 427 -94.01 41.51 -1.75
C ARG A 427 -95.49 41.58 -1.33
N GLU A 428 -95.83 41.07 -0.16
CA GLU A 428 -97.19 41.14 0.40
C GLU A 428 -97.56 42.59 0.71
N LEU A 429 -96.67 43.33 1.40
CA LEU A 429 -96.86 44.74 1.75
C LEU A 429 -97.09 45.62 0.50
N LEU A 430 -96.22 45.49 -0.51
CA LEU A 430 -96.38 46.20 -1.79
C LEU A 430 -97.68 45.82 -2.50
N GLY A 431 -98.09 44.55 -2.43
CA GLY A 431 -99.35 44.08 -3.01
C GLY A 431 -100.58 44.69 -2.36
N GLU A 432 -100.57 44.89 -1.04
CA GLU A 432 -101.64 45.55 -0.30
C GLU A 432 -101.72 47.05 -0.62
N MET A 433 -100.58 47.73 -0.64
CA MET A 433 -100.53 49.16 -0.99
C MET A 433 -101.05 49.44 -2.41
N ILE A 434 -100.67 48.61 -3.39
CA ILE A 434 -101.16 48.77 -4.77
C ILE A 434 -102.68 48.58 -4.85
N ARG A 435 -103.26 47.66 -4.05
CA ARG A 435 -104.71 47.45 -3.99
C ARG A 435 -105.44 48.63 -3.38
N GLU A 436 -104.96 49.15 -2.25
CA GLU A 436 -105.50 50.33 -1.57
C GLU A 436 -105.46 51.56 -2.50
N ALA A 437 -104.33 51.79 -3.17
CA ALA A 437 -104.17 52.88 -4.13
C ALA A 437 -105.11 52.75 -5.34
N TYR A 438 -105.25 51.54 -5.90
CA TYR A 438 -106.17 51.26 -6.99
C TYR A 438 -107.63 51.54 -6.61
N ILE A 439 -108.03 51.16 -5.39
CA ILE A 439 -109.37 51.41 -4.87
C ILE A 439 -109.62 52.92 -4.70
N GLY A 440 -108.65 53.66 -4.16
CA GLY A 440 -108.72 55.12 -4.04
C GLY A 440 -108.94 55.82 -5.39
N VAL A 441 -108.16 55.45 -6.42
CA VAL A 441 -108.31 55.98 -7.78
C VAL A 441 -109.67 55.63 -8.39
N ALA A 442 -110.16 54.40 -8.20
CA ALA A 442 -111.45 53.96 -8.71
C ALA A 442 -112.63 54.73 -8.09
N TYR A 443 -112.54 55.12 -6.81
CA TYR A 443 -113.55 55.97 -6.15
C TYR A 443 -113.50 57.42 -6.67
N GLN A 444 -112.29 57.95 -6.91
CA GLN A 444 -112.11 59.30 -7.45
C GLN A 444 -112.70 59.42 -8.87
N GLN A 445 -112.46 58.43 -9.74
CA GLN A 445 -113.05 58.38 -11.09
C GLN A 445 -114.59 58.28 -11.09
N ARG A 446 -115.21 57.87 -9.98
CA ARG A 446 -116.67 57.79 -9.82
C ARG A 446 -117.28 59.04 -9.17
N GLY A 447 -116.49 60.10 -8.94
CA GLY A 447 -116.95 61.36 -8.34
C GLY A 447 -117.19 61.29 -6.83
N LEU A 448 -116.72 60.23 -6.16
CA LEU A 448 -116.89 59.99 -4.72
C LEU A 448 -115.66 60.49 -3.94
N VAL A 449 -115.43 61.79 -3.98
CA VAL A 449 -114.17 62.45 -3.55
C VAL A 449 -113.80 62.14 -2.10
N HIS A 450 -114.76 62.23 -1.15
CA HIS A 450 -114.49 61.94 0.26
C HIS A 450 -114.10 60.48 0.53
N GLN A 451 -114.59 59.53 -0.26
CA GLN A 451 -114.23 58.11 -0.09
C GLN A 451 -112.85 57.80 -0.66
N ALA A 452 -112.45 58.52 -1.72
CA ALA A 452 -111.10 58.44 -2.25
C ALA A 452 -110.06 59.02 -1.27
N GLU A 453 -110.36 60.18 -0.66
CA GLU A 453 -109.50 60.78 0.38
C GLU A 453 -109.28 59.84 1.56
N ASP A 454 -110.32 59.17 2.07
CA ASP A 454 -110.21 58.23 3.19
C ASP A 454 -109.31 57.01 2.89
N TYR A 455 -109.23 56.60 1.62
CA TYR A 455 -108.32 55.53 1.18
C TYR A 455 -106.89 56.04 1.00
N PHE A 456 -106.69 57.23 0.42
CA PHE A 456 -105.35 57.80 0.28
C PHE A 456 -104.75 58.22 1.63
N GLN A 457 -105.57 58.67 2.58
CA GLN A 457 -105.16 58.99 3.94
C GLN A 457 -104.68 57.71 4.67
N ARG A 458 -105.44 56.61 4.59
CA ARG A 458 -105.02 55.31 5.16
C ARG A 458 -103.77 54.76 4.49
N LEU A 459 -103.65 54.89 3.18
CA LEU A 459 -102.44 54.53 2.45
C LEU A 459 -101.23 55.33 2.96
N ALA A 460 -101.39 56.64 3.17
CA ALA A 460 -100.35 57.52 3.69
C ALA A 460 -99.93 57.16 5.12
N GLU A 461 -100.90 56.83 5.99
CA GLU A 461 -100.64 56.40 7.37
C GLU A 461 -99.93 55.03 7.42
N GLN A 462 -100.32 54.08 6.57
CA GLN A 462 -99.64 52.78 6.46
C GLN A 462 -98.22 52.91 5.91
N LEU A 463 -98.02 53.79 4.93
CA LEU A 463 -96.70 54.12 4.39
C LEU A 463 -95.78 54.73 5.47
N ASP A 464 -96.32 55.62 6.29
CA ASP A 464 -95.54 56.28 7.34
C ASP A 464 -95.22 55.30 8.49
N SER A 465 -96.17 54.42 8.88
CA SER A 465 -95.96 53.47 9.97
C SER A 465 -95.04 52.29 9.61
N GLU A 466 -95.13 51.75 8.39
CA GLU A 466 -94.40 50.54 7.99
C GLU A 466 -93.06 50.83 7.31
N LEU A 467 -92.93 51.98 6.61
CA LEU A 467 -91.72 52.34 5.88
C LEU A 467 -90.91 53.48 6.51
N SER A 468 -91.46 54.16 7.54
CA SER A 468 -90.80 55.31 8.20
C SER A 468 -90.40 56.42 7.20
N LEU A 469 -91.27 56.72 6.24
CA LEU A 469 -91.08 57.73 5.20
C LEU A 469 -92.19 58.78 5.30
N ASP A 470 -91.83 60.03 5.65
CA ASP A 470 -92.76 61.16 5.71
C ASP A 470 -93.23 61.55 4.28
N LEU A 471 -94.38 60.99 3.88
CA LEU A 471 -94.96 61.15 2.53
C LEU A 471 -96.16 62.10 2.48
N GLN A 472 -96.52 62.73 3.60
CA GLN A 472 -97.55 63.78 3.67
C GLN A 472 -97.39 64.88 2.59
N PRO A 473 -96.18 65.36 2.26
CA PRO A 473 -95.99 66.39 1.23
C PRO A 473 -96.33 65.89 -0.20
N VAL A 474 -96.14 64.60 -0.46
CA VAL A 474 -96.35 63.99 -1.79
C VAL A 474 -97.84 63.77 -2.05
N VAL A 475 -98.59 63.33 -1.03
CA VAL A 475 -100.03 63.13 -1.12
C VAL A 475 -100.76 64.47 -1.34
N HIS A 476 -100.34 65.53 -0.64
CA HIS A 476 -100.87 66.88 -0.87
C HIS A 476 -100.57 67.39 -2.29
N SER A 477 -99.39 67.06 -2.84
CA SER A 477 -99.01 67.44 -4.20
C SER A 477 -99.83 66.71 -5.27
N ILE A 478 -100.18 65.44 -5.05
CA ILE A 478 -101.00 64.66 -5.99
C ILE A 478 -102.46 65.13 -5.97
N ILE A 479 -103.03 65.44 -4.80
CA ILE A 479 -104.40 65.97 -4.69
C ILE A 479 -104.51 67.32 -5.42
N HIS A 480 -103.49 68.17 -5.34
CA HIS A 480 -103.48 69.48 -5.99
C HIS A 480 -103.21 69.42 -7.50
N ALA A 481 -102.54 68.37 -7.99
CA ALA A 481 -102.21 68.19 -9.41
C ALA A 481 -103.38 67.66 -10.26
N VAL A 482 -104.46 67.18 -9.65
CA VAL A 482 -105.64 66.61 -10.35
C VAL A 482 -106.79 67.65 -10.50
N GLY A 483 -106.61 68.87 -10.03
CA GLY A 483 -107.61 69.95 -10.06
C GLY A 483 -107.70 70.78 -11.35
N ASP A 484 -106.72 70.68 -12.26
CA ASP A 484 -106.72 71.42 -13.52
C ASP A 484 -106.32 70.47 -14.67
N GLU A 485 -107.33 69.96 -15.39
CA GLU A 485 -107.14 69.36 -16.71
C GLU A 485 -107.30 70.47 -17.78
N PRO A 486 -106.57 70.42 -18.91
CA PRO A 486 -106.89 69.38 -19.90
C PRO A 486 -105.70 68.76 -20.63
N CYS A 487 -105.86 67.47 -20.90
CA CYS A 487 -105.80 66.86 -22.23
C CYS A 487 -104.82 67.49 -23.24
N ASP A 488 -103.68 66.84 -23.46
CA ASP A 488 -103.23 66.62 -24.82
C ASP A 488 -102.37 65.35 -24.96
N THR A 489 -102.33 64.92 -26.20
CA THR A 489 -102.19 63.57 -26.72
C THR A 489 -100.73 63.14 -26.94
N SER A 490 -100.57 61.82 -26.96
CA SER A 490 -99.74 61.04 -27.88
C SER A 490 -98.36 60.52 -27.40
N PRO A 491 -97.95 59.35 -27.93
CA PRO A 491 -97.06 58.40 -27.28
C PRO A 491 -95.72 58.22 -28.01
N GLU A 492 -94.66 57.87 -27.28
CA GLU A 492 -93.38 57.31 -27.77
C GLU A 492 -92.49 57.15 -26.53
N ASP A 493 -91.57 56.21 -26.35
CA ASP A 493 -91.31 54.87 -26.84
C ASP A 493 -90.10 54.40 -25.97
N CYS A 494 -89.88 53.08 -25.92
CA CYS A 494 -88.56 52.44 -25.69
C CYS A 494 -87.86 52.61 -24.31
N GLU A 495 -87.79 51.54 -23.51
CA GLU A 495 -86.76 50.47 -23.53
C GLU A 495 -85.55 50.80 -22.63
N VAL A 496 -85.36 50.10 -21.50
CA VAL A 496 -84.60 48.83 -21.29
C VAL A 496 -83.10 49.07 -21.00
N GLY A 497 -82.59 48.33 -20.00
CA GLY A 497 -81.17 48.02 -19.77
C GLY A 497 -80.63 48.70 -18.51
N TYR A 498 -80.55 48.06 -17.33
CA TYR A 498 -79.72 46.89 -16.98
C TYR A 498 -78.30 46.95 -17.55
N ASP A 499 -77.37 47.40 -16.70
CA ASP A 499 -76.30 46.55 -16.15
C ASP A 499 -76.02 46.93 -14.69
#